data_AF-A0A6L8UCZ8-F1
#
_entry.id   AF-A0A6L8UCZ8-F1
#
_cell.length_a   1.000
_cell.length_b   1.000
_cell.length_c   1.000
_cell.angle_alpha   90.00
_cell.angle_beta   90.00
_cell.angle_gamma   90.00
#
_symmetry.space_group_name_H-M   'P 1'
#
loop_
_entity.id
_entity.type
_entity.pdbx_description
1 polymer ?
#
loop_
_entity_poly.entity_id
_entity_poly.type
_entity_poly.pdbx_seq_one_letter_code
_entity_poly.pdbx_strand_id
1 'polypeptide(L)' 'MIKRLYSSWHIADQGERSADKLFTSLDDEIFYIIHHLRISSDYHKTQLAGEIDFLVFTRLGLMVIEVK' A
#
# COMPACT_ATOMS: atom_id res chain seq x y z
N MET A 1 10.19 -11.54 7.37
CA MET A 1 8.74 -11.83 7.52
C MET A 1 7.97 -10.55 7.29
N ILE A 2 7.41 -10.38 6.09
CA ILE A 2 6.66 -9.19 5.68
C ILE A 2 5.32 -9.12 6.42
N LYS A 3 4.98 -7.96 6.99
CA LYS A 3 3.66 -7.71 7.58
C LYS A 3 2.74 -7.01 6.58
N ARG A 4 1.62 -7.65 6.25
CA ARG A 4 0.58 -7.08 5.38
C ARG A 4 -0.58 -6.56 6.22
N LEU A 5 -0.96 -5.31 5.97
CA LEU A 5 -2.14 -4.67 6.55
C LEU A 5 -3.15 -4.43 5.43
N TYR A 6 -4.30 -5.08 5.52
CA TYR A 6 -5.39 -4.94 4.55
C TYR A 6 -6.45 -4.00 5.11
N SER A 7 -6.96 -3.11 4.26
CA SER A 7 -8.17 -2.36 4.57
C SER A 7 -9.37 -3.32 4.58
N SER A 8 -10.10 -3.38 5.70
CA SER A 8 -11.23 -4.30 5.88
C SER A 8 -12.43 -3.99 4.97
N TRP A 9 -12.46 -2.80 4.38
CA TRP A 9 -13.53 -2.33 3.49
C TRP A 9 -13.13 -2.35 2.02
N HIS A 10 -11.88 -2.71 1.71
CA HIS A 10 -11.36 -2.72 0.35
C HIS A 10 -11.55 -4.08 -0.32
N ILE A 11 -12.06 -4.07 -1.54
CA ILE A 11 -12.15 -5.27 -2.38
C ILE A 11 -11.10 -5.14 -3.48
N ALA A 12 -9.97 -5.82 -3.28
CA ALA A 12 -8.88 -5.77 -4.24
C ALA A 12 -9.28 -6.34 -5.61
N ASP A 13 -8.96 -5.60 -6.66
CA ASP A 13 -9.18 -6.00 -8.04
C ASP A 13 -8.13 -7.03 -8.52
N GLN A 14 -8.22 -7.42 -9.80
CA GLN A 14 -7.29 -8.42 -10.35
C GLN A 14 -5.85 -7.89 -10.50
N GLY A 15 -5.68 -6.61 -10.80
CA GLY A 15 -4.39 -5.95 -10.94
C GLY A 15 -3.68 -5.88 -9.60
N GLU A 16 -4.37 -5.39 -8.57
CA GLU A 16 -3.86 -5.31 -7.20
C GLU A 16 -3.48 -6.69 -6.64
N ARG A 17 -4.31 -7.71 -6.85
CA ARG A 17 -3.97 -9.09 -6.43
C ARG A 17 -2.74 -9.64 -7.14
N SER A 18 -2.50 -9.21 -8.37
CA SER A 18 -1.32 -9.61 -9.13
C SER A 18 -0.08 -8.87 -8.63
N ALA A 19 -0.22 -7.58 -8.28
CA ALA A 19 0.82 -6.77 -7.69
C ALA A 19 1.23 -7.26 -6.28
N ASP A 20 0.28 -7.64 -5.42
CA ASP A 20 0.58 -8.13 -4.05
C ASP A 20 1.49 -9.38 -4.08
N LYS A 21 1.31 -10.25 -5.09
CA LYS A 21 2.16 -11.43 -5.32
C LYS A 21 3.58 -11.09 -5.74
N LEU A 22 3.86 -9.88 -6.22
CA LEU A 22 5.22 -9.46 -6.56
C LEU A 22 6.03 -9.10 -5.31
N PHE A 23 5.37 -8.72 -4.20
CA PHE A 23 6.09 -8.36 -2.97
C PHE A 23 6.68 -9.56 -2.23
N THR A 24 6.25 -10.79 -2.52
CA THR A 24 6.85 -12.01 -1.94
C THR A 24 8.25 -12.33 -2.44
N SER A 25 8.74 -11.71 -3.53
CA SER A 25 10.09 -11.98 -4.06
C SER A 25 11.17 -11.00 -3.58
N LEU A 26 10.79 -9.89 -2.94
CA LEU A 26 11.68 -8.81 -2.46
C LEU A 26 12.08 -8.98 -0.98
N ASP A 27 12.12 -10.24 -0.52
CA ASP A 27 11.78 -10.68 0.84
C ASP A 27 12.69 -10.19 1.99
N ASP A 28 13.83 -9.55 1.69
CA ASP A 28 14.77 -9.04 2.71
C ASP A 28 14.71 -7.52 2.92
N GLU A 29 14.04 -6.77 2.05
CA GLU A 29 14.02 -5.30 2.13
C GLU A 29 12.68 -4.72 2.56
N ILE A 30 11.59 -5.49 2.49
CA ILE A 30 10.23 -5.03 2.80
C ILE A 30 9.84 -5.40 4.23
N PHE A 31 9.46 -4.41 5.04
CA PHE A 31 8.99 -4.61 6.40
C PHE A 31 7.45 -4.66 6.49
N TYR A 32 6.79 -3.71 5.83
CA TYR A 32 5.33 -3.54 5.88
C TYR A 32 4.76 -3.20 4.52
N ILE A 33 3.57 -3.73 4.25
CA ILE A 33 2.75 -3.38 3.09
C ILE A 33 1.36 -3.00 3.62
N ILE A 34 0.94 -1.77 3.38
CA ILE A 34 -0.39 -1.28 3.72
C ILE A 34 -1.19 -1.16 2.44
N HIS A 35 -2.31 -1.87 2.37
CA HIS A 35 -3.18 -1.88 1.21
C HIS A 35 -4.26 -0.81 1.33
N HIS A 36 -4.50 -0.12 0.22
CA HIS A 36 -5.60 0.81 0.04
C HIS A 36 -5.69 1.85 1.16
N LEU A 37 -4.60 2.61 1.33
CA LEU A 37 -4.48 3.66 2.32
C LEU A 37 -5.12 4.93 1.79
N ARG A 38 -6.22 5.36 2.42
CA ARG A 38 -6.80 6.67 2.19
C ARG A 38 -6.15 7.68 3.13
N ILE A 39 -5.39 8.62 2.57
CA ILE A 39 -4.78 9.68 3.37
C ILE A 39 -5.79 10.83 3.53
N SER A 40 -6.42 10.91 4.70
CA SER A 40 -7.10 12.14 5.12
C SER A 40 -6.14 12.94 5.99
N SER A 41 -5.90 14.20 5.63
CA SER A 41 -5.13 15.12 6.48
C SER A 41 -6.08 16.13 7.12
N ASP A 42 -6.24 16.04 8.44
CA ASP A 42 -6.98 17.05 9.21
C ASP A 42 -6.33 18.43 9.08
N TYR A 43 -4.99 18.47 8.93
CA TYR A 43 -4.22 19.68 8.74
C TYR A 43 -4.57 20.42 7.45
N HIS A 44 -4.80 19.69 6.35
CA HIS A 44 -5.11 20.29 5.06
C HIS A 44 -6.61 20.59 4.87
N LYS A 45 -7.48 20.14 5.80
CA LYS A 45 -8.97 20.26 5.70
C LYS A 45 -9.55 19.81 4.34
N THR A 46 -8.76 19.07 3.58
CA THR A 46 -9.07 18.53 2.28
C THR A 46 -8.85 17.03 2.40
N GLN A 47 -9.83 16.24 1.95
CA GLN A 47 -9.49 14.88 1.57
C GLN A 47 -8.43 15.01 0.47
N LEU A 48 -7.20 14.63 0.77
CA LEU A 48 -6.25 14.33 -0.29
C LEU A 48 -6.90 13.18 -1.03
N ALA A 49 -7.47 13.48 -2.20
CA ALA A 49 -8.32 12.59 -2.96
C ALA A 49 -7.56 11.43 -3.63
N GLY A 50 -6.38 11.10 -3.10
CA GLY A 50 -5.57 9.97 -3.55
C GLY A 50 -5.79 8.79 -2.63
N GLU A 51 -6.48 7.78 -3.15
CA GLU A 51 -6.40 6.44 -2.58
C GLU A 51 -5.09 5.81 -3.06
N ILE A 52 -4.29 5.29 -2.13
CA ILE A 52 -3.01 4.65 -2.43
C ILE A 52 -3.23 3.15 -2.38
N ASP A 53 -3.00 2.46 -3.49
CA ASP A 53 -3.21 1.01 -3.55
C ASP A 53 -2.25 0.26 -2.63
N PHE A 54 -0.96 0.65 -2.62
CA PHE A 54 0.02 0.11 -1.69
C PHE A 54 0.99 1.17 -1.15
N LEU A 55 1.11 1.24 0.17
CA LEU A 55 2.23 1.90 0.84
C LEU A 55 3.17 0.82 1.38
N VAL A 56 4.39 0.80 0.85
CA VAL A 56 5.42 -0.20 1.17
C VAL A 56 6.53 0.44 1.99
N PHE A 57 6.81 -0.12 3.16
CA PHE A 57 7.93 0.25 4.01
C PHE A 57 9.10 -0.66 3.70
N THR A 58 10.20 -0.08 3.26
CA THR A 58 11.43 -0.81 2.97
C THR A 58 12.58 -0.32 3.85
N ARG A 59 13.74 -0.98 3.74
CA ARG A 59 15.00 -0.49 4.33
C ARG A 59 15.41 0.89 3.81
N LEU A 60 15.08 1.21 2.57
CA LEU A 60 15.50 2.46 1.92
C LEU A 60 14.52 3.61 2.14
N GLY A 61 13.27 3.32 2.57
CA GLY A 61 12.28 4.34 2.88
C GLY A 61 10.85 3.88 2.59
N LEU A 62 10.03 4.84 2.13
CA LEU A 62 8.62 4.63 1.79
C LEU A 62 8.45 4.60 0.28
N MET A 63 7.71 3.62 -0.22
CA MET A 63 7.31 3.54 -1.63
C MET A 63 5.78 3.56 -1.72
N VAL A 64 5.27 4.41 -2.60
CA VAL A 64 3.84 4.51 -2.93
C VAL A 64 3.66 3.86 -4.30
N ILE A 65 2.72 2.92 -4.41
CA ILE A 65 2.41 2.20 -5.64
C ILE A 65 0.93 2.42 -5.96
N GLU A 66 0.69 2.90 -7.18
CA GLU A 66 -0.61 2.98 -7.82
C GLU A 66 -0.66 1.96 -8.96
N VAL A 67 -1.68 1.13 -8.99
CA VAL A 67 -1.96 0.12 -10.02
C VAL A 67 -2.90 0.74 -11.06
N LYS A 68 -2.64 0.47 -12.34
CA LYS A 68 -3.44 0.95 -13.47
C LYS A 68 -3.96 -0.21 -14.31
#